data_AF-A0A3N9URZ3-F1
#
_entry.id   AF-A0A3N9URZ3-F1
#
_cell.length_a   1.000
_cell.length_b   1.000
_cell.length_c   1.000
_cell.angle_alpha   90.00
_cell.angle_beta   90.00
_cell.angle_gamma   90.00
#
_symmetry.space_group_name_H-M   'P 1'
#
loop_
_entity.id
_entity.type
_entity.pdbx_description
1 polymer ?
#
loop_
_entity_poly.entity_id
_entity_poly.type
_entity_poly.pdbx_seq_one_letter_code
_entity_poly.pdbx_strand_id
1 'polypeptide(L)'
;MNSRKTSAGDNIEARCTRCRKVLNHTIVAMVGDRVVRVECNTCKGMHNYHPVAAAKAPSAGASKDRKEKEPAPRKDKKDPGAADREEWESLSP
;
A
#
# COMPACT_ATOMS: atom_id res chain seq x y z
N MET A 1 27.34 7.42 24.39
CA MET A 1 25.94 7.57 23.91
C MET A 1 25.68 6.49 22.88
N ASN A 2 24.81 5.52 23.17
CA ASN A 2 24.60 4.37 22.28
C ASN A 2 23.65 4.77 21.15
N SER A 3 24.20 5.03 19.96
CA SER A 3 23.45 5.10 18.70
C SER A 3 22.94 3.71 18.34
N ARG A 4 21.82 3.30 18.95
CA ARG A 4 21.12 2.07 18.56
C ARG A 4 20.46 2.33 17.21
N LYS A 5 20.94 1.62 16.20
CA LYS A 5 20.26 1.50 14.90
C LYS A 5 18.90 0.88 15.16
N THR A 6 17.86 1.42 14.54
CA THR A 6 16.52 0.87 14.60
C THR A 6 16.49 -0.52 13.97
N SER A 7 15.84 -1.45 14.65
CA SER A 7 15.74 -2.86 14.29
C SER A 7 14.27 -3.31 14.30
N ALA A 8 13.99 -4.50 13.78
CA ALA A 8 12.66 -5.07 13.84
C ALA A 8 12.25 -5.29 15.31
N GLY A 9 11.05 -4.83 15.67
CA GLY A 9 10.55 -4.81 17.04
C GLY A 9 10.74 -3.47 17.78
N ASP A 10 11.57 -2.56 17.27
CA ASP A 10 11.67 -1.21 17.84
C ASP A 10 10.39 -0.39 17.59
N ASN A 11 10.19 0.62 18.43
CA ASN A 11 9.09 1.56 18.29
C ASN A 11 9.51 2.81 17.50
N ILE A 12 8.66 3.24 16.58
CA ILE A 12 8.87 4.40 15.72
C ILE A 12 7.61 5.25 15.61
N GLU A 13 7.79 6.57 15.60
CA GLU A 13 6.70 7.51 15.37
C GLU A 13 6.47 7.68 13.85
N ALA A 14 5.26 7.40 13.41
CA ALA A 14 4.86 7.47 12.01
C ALA A 14 3.40 7.90 11.87
N ARG A 15 3.03 8.35 10.66
CA ARG A 15 1.63 8.67 10.36
C ARG A 15 0.84 7.40 10.09
N CYS A 16 -0.11 7.10 10.97
CA CYS A 16 -1.03 5.99 10.76
C CYS A 16 -2.05 6.30 9.66
N THR A 17 -2.20 5.45 8.66
CA THR A 17 -3.22 5.61 7.61
C THR A 17 -4.65 5.41 8.13
N ARG A 18 -4.82 4.61 9.19
CA ARG A 18 -6.13 4.29 9.78
C ARG A 18 -6.56 5.33 10.80
N CYS A 19 -5.69 5.70 11.75
CA CYS A 19 -5.97 6.71 12.77
C CYS A 19 -5.82 8.15 12.25
N ARG A 20 -5.11 8.36 11.13
CA ARG A 20 -4.83 9.66 10.49
C ARG A 20 -4.06 10.63 11.37
N LYS A 21 -3.42 10.13 12.43
CA LYS A 21 -2.58 10.86 13.39
C LYS A 21 -1.17 10.28 13.40
N VAL A 22 -0.21 11.05 13.91
CA VAL A 22 1.14 10.57 14.21
C VAL A 22 1.08 9.85 15.55
N LEU A 23 1.47 8.58 15.56
CA LEU A 23 1.38 7.70 16.73
C LEU A 23 2.61 6.78 16.78
N ASN A 24 2.75 6.08 17.90
CA ASN A 24 3.74 5.03 18.12
C ASN A 24 3.38 3.76 17.35
N HIS A 25 4.31 3.29 16.52
CA HIS A 25 4.19 2.08 15.72
C HIS A 25 5.34 1.13 16.02
N THR A 26 5.10 -0.17 15.96
CA THR A 26 6.12 -1.21 16.09
C THR A 26 6.62 -1.62 14.71
N ILE A 27 7.93 -1.71 14.52
CA ILE A 27 8.52 -2.15 13.26
C ILE A 27 8.32 -3.66 13.10
N VAL A 28 7.52 -4.06 12.10
CA VAL A 28 7.21 -5.47 11.84
C VAL A 28 8.16 -6.06 10.81
N ALA A 29 8.56 -5.25 9.82
CA ALA A 29 9.48 -5.71 8.78
C ALA A 29 10.44 -4.61 8.35
N MET A 30 11.70 -5.01 8.18
CA MET A 30 12.77 -4.21 7.61
C MET A 30 13.39 -4.92 6.43
N VAL A 31 13.88 -4.16 5.45
CA VAL A 31 14.67 -4.65 4.32
C VAL A 31 15.98 -3.87 4.30
N GLY A 32 17.07 -4.55 4.64
CA GLY A 32 18.35 -3.90 4.93
C GLY A 32 18.20 -2.88 6.07
N ASP A 33 18.58 -1.63 5.80
CA ASP A 33 18.49 -0.52 6.76
C ASP A 33 17.15 0.25 6.69
N ARG A 34 16.13 -0.26 5.97
CA ARG A 34 14.87 0.46 5.77
C ARG A 34 13.68 -0.27 6.38
N VAL A 35 12.88 0.48 7.11
CA VAL A 35 11.57 0.04 7.60
C VAL A 35 10.59 0.00 6.43
N VAL A 36 10.04 -1.18 6.13
CA VAL A 36 9.05 -1.34 5.05
C VAL A 36 7.62 -1.40 5.59
N ARG A 37 7.43 -2.00 6.77
CA ARG A 37 6.10 -2.25 7.34
C ARG A 37 6.09 -2.05 8.84
N VAL A 38 5.03 -1.40 9.31
CA VAL A 38 4.82 -1.05 10.72
C VAL A 38 3.42 -1.41 11.19
N GLU A 39 3.28 -1.71 12.47
CA GLU A 39 2.01 -1.95 13.15
C GLU A 39 1.71 -0.82 14.12
N CYS A 40 0.53 -0.21 14.01
CA CYS A 40 0.09 0.83 14.95
C CYS A 40 -0.28 0.23 16.30
N ASN A 41 0.34 0.69 17.40
CA ASN A 41 0.02 0.18 18.74
C ASN A 41 -1.38 0.59 19.23
N THR A 42 -1.99 1.62 18.63
CA THR A 42 -3.33 2.09 19.00
C THR A 42 -4.44 1.29 18.31
N CYS A 43 -4.38 1.14 16.99
CA CYS A 43 -5.43 0.46 16.22
C CYS A 43 -5.06 -0.97 15.78
N LYS A 44 -3.87 -1.47 16.15
CA LYS A 44 -3.30 -2.76 15.72
C LYS A 44 -3.31 -2.94 14.19
N GLY A 45 -3.21 -1.83 13.47
CA GLY A 45 -3.29 -1.78 12.01
C GLY A 45 -1.90 -1.85 11.39
N MET A 46 -1.63 -2.90 10.63
CA MET A 46 -0.40 -3.01 9.84
C MET A 46 -0.50 -2.22 8.53
N HIS A 47 0.49 -1.37 8.26
CA HIS A 47 0.60 -0.62 7.00
C HIS A 47 2.06 -0.32 6.63
N ASN A 48 2.28 0.16 5.41
CA ASN A 48 3.61 0.56 4.95
C ASN A 48 4.08 1.79 5.72
N TYR A 49 5.39 1.88 5.98
CA TYR A 49 5.96 3.00 6.72
C TYR A 49 5.89 4.30 5.90
N HIS A 50 5.23 5.32 6.44
CA HIS A 50 5.15 6.66 5.85
C HIS A 50 5.79 7.69 6.81
N PRO A 51 7.04 8.10 6.57
CA PRO A 51 7.69 9.11 7.41
C PRO A 51 7.02 10.48 7.24
N VAL A 52 6.81 11.18 8.37
CA VAL A 52 6.42 12.59 8.34
C VAL A 52 7.64 13.39 7.90
N ALA A 53 7.51 14.13 6.80
CA ALA A 53 8.63 14.65 6.04
C ALA A 53 9.61 15.49 6.88
N ALA A 54 10.78 14.90 7.18
CA ALA A 54 12.02 15.60 7.45
C ALA A 54 13.14 14.86 6.73
N ALA A 55 13.52 15.41 5.58
CA ALA A 55 14.80 15.27 4.88
C ALA A 55 15.60 13.94 4.98
N LYS A 56 15.71 13.29 3.81
CA LYS A 56 16.87 12.54 3.27
C LYS A 56 17.19 11.13 3.81
N ALA A 57 16.81 10.12 3.03
CA ALA A 57 17.74 9.11 2.48
C ALA A 57 17.10 8.40 1.27
N PRO A 58 17.72 8.39 0.06
CA PRO A 58 17.15 7.81 -1.15
C PRO A 58 17.03 6.29 -1.04
N SER A 59 15.77 5.95 -0.81
CA SER A 59 15.12 4.68 -0.59
C SER A 59 15.15 3.57 -1.65
N ALA A 60 16.13 3.48 -2.55
CA ALA A 60 16.15 2.55 -3.71
C ALA A 60 15.31 1.25 -3.60
N GLY A 61 14.24 1.15 -4.40
CA GLY A 61 13.44 -0.08 -4.65
C GLY A 61 12.07 -0.07 -3.96
N ALA A 62 10.91 -0.04 -4.63
CA ALA A 62 10.58 -0.35 -6.02
C ALA A 62 9.49 0.61 -6.54
N SER A 63 9.89 1.55 -7.39
CA SER A 63 9.06 1.88 -8.55
C SER A 63 9.42 0.87 -9.64
N LYS A 64 8.49 -0.03 -9.91
CA LYS A 64 8.37 -1.00 -11.03
C LYS A 64 7.21 -1.90 -10.58
N ASP A 65 5.96 -1.50 -10.76
CA ASP A 65 5.33 -1.45 -12.07
C ASP A 65 4.20 -0.39 -12.08
N ARG A 66 4.53 0.88 -12.32
CA ARG A 66 3.70 1.63 -13.26
C ARG A 66 4.32 1.37 -14.61
N LYS A 67 3.92 0.25 -15.23
CA LYS A 67 3.86 0.23 -16.68
C LYS A 67 3.05 1.45 -17.06
N GLU A 68 3.75 2.45 -17.55
CA GLU A 68 3.24 3.39 -18.54
C GLU A 68 2.62 2.53 -19.64
N LYS A 69 1.36 2.13 -19.45
CA LYS A 69 0.47 2.02 -20.58
C LYS A 69 0.08 3.45 -20.85
N GLU A 70 0.79 4.06 -21.80
CA GLU A 70 0.21 4.91 -22.83
C GLU A 70 -1.31 4.69 -22.90
N PRO A 71 -2.15 5.74 -22.84
CA PRO A 71 -3.59 5.56 -22.92
C PRO A 71 -3.92 5.01 -24.30
N ALA A 72 -3.94 3.69 -24.44
CA ALA A 72 -4.55 3.04 -25.58
C ALA A 72 -5.96 3.62 -25.69
N PRO A 73 -6.39 4.09 -26.87
CA PRO A 73 -7.73 4.64 -27.03
C PRO A 73 -8.70 3.59 -26.50
N ARG A 74 -9.58 4.03 -25.59
CA ARG A 74 -10.61 3.19 -24.99
C ARG A 74 -11.46 2.66 -26.14
N LYS A 75 -11.17 1.45 -26.61
CA LYS A 75 -12.13 0.68 -27.41
C LYS A 75 -13.36 0.54 -26.53
N ASP A 76 -14.47 1.12 -27.00
CA ASP A 76 -15.82 0.85 -26.56
C ASP A 76 -15.97 -0.62 -26.20
N LYS A 77 -15.95 -0.89 -24.90
CA LYS A 77 -16.42 -2.17 -24.38
C LYS A 77 -17.92 -2.07 -24.43
N LYS A 78 -18.50 -2.64 -25.50
CA LYS A 78 -19.88 -3.08 -25.54
C LYS A 78 -20.21 -3.71 -24.18
N ASP A 79 -21.26 -3.18 -23.57
CA ASP A 79 -21.75 -3.55 -22.24
C ASP A 79 -21.85 -5.08 -22.09
N PRO A 80 -21.14 -5.71 -21.14
CA PRO A 80 -21.19 -7.16 -20.95
C PRO A 80 -22.50 -7.63 -20.31
N GLY A 81 -23.43 -6.73 -19.96
CA GLY A 81 -24.75 -7.05 -19.43
C GLY A 81 -25.81 -7.39 -20.49
N ALA A 82 -25.53 -7.15 -21.77
CA ALA A 82 -26.45 -7.51 -22.86
C ALA A 82 -26.44 -9.03 -23.14
N ALA A 83 -25.26 -9.65 -23.16
CA ALA A 83 -25.12 -11.07 -23.51
C ALA A 83 -25.69 -12.02 -22.43
N ASP A 84 -25.65 -11.62 -21.16
CA ASP A 84 -26.16 -12.43 -20.04
C ASP A 84 -27.69 -12.49 -20.02
N ARG A 85 -28.39 -11.46 -20.53
CA ARG A 85 -29.87 -11.43 -20.55
C ARG A 85 -30.47 -12.29 -21.66
N GLU A 86 -29.80 -12.37 -22.81
CA GLU A 86 -30.25 -13.15 -23.98
C GLU A 86 -30.13 -14.66 -23.74
N GLU A 87 -29.15 -15.09 -22.93
CA GLU A 87 -28.96 -16.49 -22.52
C GLU A 87 -30.08 -16.96 -21.58
N TRP A 88 -30.58 -16.10 -20.69
CA TRP A 88 -31.69 -16.45 -19.80
C TRP A 88 -33.07 -16.50 -20.49
N GLU A 89 -33.33 -15.66 -21.49
CA GLU A 89 -34.61 -15.68 -22.24
C GLU A 89 -34.70 -16.88 -23.21
N SER A 90 -33.56 -17.37 -23.70
CA SER A 90 -33.52 -18.53 -24.62
C SER A 90 -33.62 -19.89 -23.92
N LEU A 91 -33.41 -19.92 -22.60
CA LEU A 91 -33.43 -21.15 -21.77
C LEU A 91 -34.71 -21.30 -20.93
N SER A 92 -35.68 -20.38 -21.06
CA SER A 92 -37.02 -20.55 -20.46
C SER A 92 -37.97 -21.13 -21.52
N PRO A 93 -38.47 -22.38 -21.37
CA PRO A 93 -39.43 -22.97 -22.31
C PRO A 93 -40.79 -22.25 -22.31
#